data_AF-A0A1A8LDN3-F1
#
_entry.id   AF-A0A1A8LDN3-F1
#
_cell.length_a   1.000
_cell.length_b   1.000
_cell.length_c   1.000
_cell.angle_alpha   90.00
_cell.angle_beta   90.00
_cell.angle_gamma   90.00
#
_symmetry.space_group_name_H-M   'P 1'
#
loop_
_entity.id
_entity.type
_entity.pdbx_description
1 polymer ?
#
loop_
_entity_poly.entity_id
_entity_poly.type
_entity_poly.pdbx_seq_one_letter_code
_entity_poly.pdbx_strand_id
1 'polypeptide(L)'
;PTELMLSFLHLSSSLKRTNKELSSSNSSLSSNSESHNESPLPSTPDTAPRTHRRGGVSVDCITDLDDNQSRLLEALQLSLPDEAAGNRKKPRDKKLSLNPIYRQVPRIVDLCCQHLEKNVLQTLGIFRVGSSKKRVRQLREEFDQGWDVPIDQEQCVHDIAALFKKFLRDMPDPLLTRELYTAFIHTMLLDYSAQQSAIQLLVLLLPP
;
A
#
# COMPACT_ATOMS: atom_id res chain seq x y z
N PRO A 1 15.89 -10.21 22.59
CA PRO A 1 14.78 -9.46 21.95
C PRO A 1 13.40 -10.06 22.28
N THR A 2 13.20 -11.35 22.01
CA THR A 2 11.94 -12.10 22.23
C THR A 2 11.42 -12.02 23.67
N GLU A 3 12.27 -12.26 24.67
CA GLU A 3 11.88 -12.28 26.09
C GLU A 3 11.15 -11.00 26.55
N LEU A 4 11.62 -9.82 26.09
CA LEU A 4 10.97 -8.55 26.43
C LEU A 4 9.60 -8.39 25.75
N MET A 5 9.43 -8.88 24.52
CA MET A 5 8.11 -8.86 23.87
C MET A 5 7.13 -9.81 24.58
N LEU A 6 7.61 -10.99 25.02
CA LEU A 6 6.81 -11.92 25.81
C LEU A 6 6.41 -11.32 27.17
N SER A 7 7.29 -10.55 27.84
CA SER A 7 6.95 -9.91 29.11
C SER A 7 5.87 -8.81 28.94
N PHE A 8 5.92 -8.01 27.87
CA PHE A 8 4.85 -7.05 27.55
C PHE A 8 3.51 -7.73 27.22
N LEU A 9 3.52 -8.85 26.47
CA LEU A 9 2.31 -9.64 26.21
C LEU A 9 1.73 -10.22 27.50
N HIS A 10 2.57 -10.74 28.40
CA HIS A 10 2.15 -11.27 29.70
C HIS A 10 1.51 -10.18 30.57
N LEU A 11 2.11 -8.98 30.64
CA LEU A 11 1.54 -7.82 31.33
C LEU A 11 0.12 -7.47 30.82
N SER A 12 -0.10 -7.52 29.50
CA SER A 12 -1.43 -7.27 28.89
C SER A 12 -2.50 -8.30 29.29
N SER A 13 -2.10 -9.54 29.60
CA SER A 13 -3.02 -10.61 30.01
C SER A 13 -3.45 -10.48 31.48
N SER A 14 -2.56 -10.03 32.36
CA SER A 14 -2.79 -9.96 33.81
C SER A 14 -3.88 -8.95 34.19
N LEU A 15 -4.00 -7.85 33.41
CA LEU A 15 -4.95 -6.77 33.66
C LEU A 15 -6.39 -7.06 33.15
N LYS A 16 -6.63 -8.15 32.40
CA LYS A 16 -7.93 -8.45 31.77
C LYS A 16 -9.04 -8.92 32.72
N ARG A 17 -8.86 -8.84 34.05
CA ARG A 17 -9.83 -9.35 35.05
C ARG A 17 -10.87 -8.35 35.54
N THR A 18 -10.82 -7.08 35.13
CA THR A 18 -11.74 -6.03 35.61
C THR A 18 -12.40 -5.24 34.49
N ASN A 19 -13.43 -5.83 33.87
CA ASN A 19 -14.69 -5.14 33.56
C ASN A 19 -15.76 -6.17 33.18
N LYS A 20 -16.97 -6.00 33.72
CA LYS A 20 -18.07 -6.96 33.57
C LYS A 20 -19.37 -6.20 33.23
N GLU A 21 -20.05 -6.71 32.19
CA GLU A 21 -21.34 -6.29 31.61
C GLU A 21 -21.40 -4.90 30.95
N LEU A 22 -21.69 -4.90 29.65
CA LEU A 22 -22.90 -4.31 29.06
C LEU A 22 -23.02 -4.87 27.63
N SER A 23 -23.97 -5.80 27.41
CA SER A 23 -24.13 -6.49 26.11
C SER A 23 -25.60 -6.48 25.70
N SER A 24 -25.93 -5.64 24.72
CA SER A 24 -27.26 -5.57 24.12
C SER A 24 -27.44 -6.70 23.09
N SER A 25 -28.58 -7.39 23.13
CA SER A 25 -28.86 -8.52 22.25
C SER A 25 -29.06 -8.09 20.78
N ASN A 26 -28.31 -8.71 19.87
CA ASN A 26 -28.66 -8.75 18.44
C ASN A 26 -29.57 -9.95 18.16
N SER A 27 -30.50 -9.80 17.22
CA SER A 27 -31.43 -10.86 16.80
C SER A 27 -30.79 -11.84 15.82
N SER A 28 -31.16 -13.12 15.94
CA SER A 28 -30.75 -14.20 15.04
C SER A 28 -31.74 -14.39 13.89
N LEU A 29 -31.25 -14.79 12.72
CA LEU A 29 -32.05 -15.35 11.61
C LEU A 29 -31.42 -16.68 11.16
N SER A 30 -32.26 -17.67 10.89
CA SER A 30 -31.82 -19.06 10.65
C SER A 30 -32.67 -19.78 9.60
N SER A 31 -32.02 -20.71 8.88
CA SER A 31 -32.57 -21.96 8.32
C SER A 31 -33.43 -21.98 7.04
N ASN A 32 -32.76 -22.29 5.92
CA ASN A 32 -32.80 -23.59 5.19
C ASN A 32 -34.01 -24.07 4.33
N SER A 33 -33.68 -24.74 3.20
CA SER A 33 -34.46 -25.77 2.41
C SER A 33 -35.77 -25.32 1.70
N GLU A 34 -36.27 -25.89 0.57
CA GLU A 34 -35.83 -26.81 -0.52
C GLU A 34 -36.99 -26.87 -1.59
N SER A 35 -36.97 -27.47 -2.80
CA SER A 35 -35.95 -27.89 -3.81
C SER A 35 -36.62 -28.05 -5.22
N HIS A 36 -36.53 -29.23 -5.90
CA HIS A 36 -37.05 -29.57 -7.27
C HIS A 36 -36.45 -28.79 -8.49
N ASN A 37 -36.31 -29.33 -9.74
CA ASN A 37 -36.56 -30.67 -10.30
C ASN A 37 -35.70 -30.99 -11.56
N GLU A 38 -35.36 -32.28 -11.78
CA GLU A 38 -35.08 -33.00 -13.05
C GLU A 38 -34.00 -32.55 -14.10
N SER A 39 -33.74 -33.43 -15.08
CA SER A 39 -32.70 -33.38 -16.14
C SER A 39 -33.18 -34.11 -17.42
N PRO A 40 -32.47 -34.11 -18.59
CA PRO A 40 -31.35 -35.06 -18.83
C PRO A 40 -30.26 -34.60 -19.83
N LEU A 41 -29.33 -35.50 -20.20
CA LEU A 41 -28.17 -35.32 -21.10
C LEU A 41 -28.48 -35.52 -22.61
N PRO A 42 -27.48 -35.28 -23.49
CA PRO A 42 -27.18 -36.23 -24.56
C PRO A 42 -25.71 -36.72 -24.66
N SER A 43 -25.56 -37.90 -25.26
CA SER A 43 -24.36 -38.61 -25.74
C SER A 43 -23.86 -38.07 -27.10
N THR A 44 -22.73 -38.44 -27.75
CA THR A 44 -21.55 -39.33 -27.52
C THR A 44 -20.46 -38.95 -28.57
N PRO A 45 -19.16 -39.22 -28.35
CA PRO A 45 -18.12 -39.14 -29.40
C PRO A 45 -17.94 -40.46 -30.16
N ASP A 46 -17.45 -40.44 -31.42
CA ASP A 46 -17.16 -41.67 -32.18
C ASP A 46 -15.98 -41.54 -33.19
N THR A 47 -15.34 -42.70 -33.42
CA THR A 47 -14.51 -43.14 -34.55
C THR A 47 -13.11 -42.49 -34.78
N ALA A 48 -12.09 -43.36 -34.90
CA ALA A 48 -10.71 -43.06 -35.32
C ALA A 48 -10.37 -43.86 -36.60
N PRO A 49 -9.14 -43.74 -37.18
CA PRO A 49 -8.21 -44.86 -36.97
C PRO A 49 -6.69 -44.55 -36.97
N ARG A 50 -5.96 -45.59 -36.52
CA ARG A 50 -4.50 -45.74 -36.32
C ARG A 50 -3.64 -45.68 -37.60
N THR A 51 -2.40 -45.21 -37.45
CA THR A 51 -1.14 -45.96 -37.73
C THR A 51 0.04 -45.30 -36.98
N HIS A 52 1.26 -45.83 -36.89
CA HIS A 52 1.85 -47.04 -36.28
C HIS A 52 3.37 -46.99 -36.60
N ARG A 53 4.25 -47.21 -35.60
CA ARG A 53 5.70 -47.52 -35.70
C ARG A 53 6.74 -46.40 -35.99
N ARG A 54 7.47 -46.05 -34.92
CA ARG A 54 8.94 -46.26 -34.76
C ARG A 54 9.83 -46.03 -36.00
N GLY A 55 10.40 -44.83 -36.09
CA GLY A 55 11.63 -44.52 -36.83
C GLY A 55 12.46 -43.50 -36.04
N GLY A 56 13.79 -43.58 -36.14
CA GLY A 56 14.72 -42.55 -35.66
C GLY A 56 15.51 -41.97 -36.83
N VAL A 57 16.39 -40.99 -36.56
CA VAL A 57 17.10 -40.12 -37.51
C VAL A 57 16.15 -39.25 -38.37
N SER A 58 16.37 -37.95 -38.57
CA SER A 58 17.67 -37.30 -38.80
C SER A 58 17.96 -36.09 -37.89
N VAL A 59 19.24 -35.73 -37.82
CA VAL A 59 19.71 -34.36 -37.56
C VAL A 59 19.61 -33.55 -38.87
N ASP A 60 20.03 -32.29 -38.85
CA ASP A 60 20.24 -31.40 -40.01
C ASP A 60 19.01 -30.65 -40.55
N CYS A 61 18.65 -29.59 -39.82
CA CYS A 61 18.28 -28.29 -40.39
C CYS A 61 18.88 -27.14 -39.55
N ILE A 62 20.22 -27.09 -39.53
CA ILE A 62 20.96 -25.83 -39.28
C ILE A 62 20.78 -24.95 -40.54
N THR A 63 20.81 -23.61 -40.39
CA THR A 63 20.37 -22.57 -41.38
C THR A 63 18.86 -22.67 -41.65
N ASP A 64 17.98 -21.79 -41.16
CA ASP A 64 17.96 -20.34 -41.38
C ASP A 64 17.16 -19.59 -40.28
N LEU A 65 17.84 -18.74 -39.51
CA LEU A 65 17.26 -17.59 -38.80
C LEU A 65 18.35 -16.53 -38.62
N ASP A 66 18.68 -15.80 -39.69
CA ASP A 66 19.50 -14.58 -39.64
C ASP A 66 18.71 -13.37 -39.07
N ASP A 67 17.84 -13.64 -38.10
CA ASP A 67 17.12 -12.65 -37.31
C ASP A 67 17.99 -12.19 -36.14
N ASN A 68 18.72 -11.12 -36.42
CA ASN A 68 19.64 -10.35 -35.56
C ASN A 68 19.05 -9.80 -34.24
N GLN A 69 17.88 -10.28 -33.80
CA GLN A 69 17.27 -10.06 -32.49
C GLN A 69 16.77 -11.38 -31.87
N SER A 70 17.70 -12.27 -31.53
CA SER A 70 17.39 -13.35 -30.58
C SER A 70 16.87 -12.73 -29.28
N ARG A 71 15.60 -12.97 -28.93
CA ARG A 71 14.93 -12.37 -27.75
C ARG A 71 15.67 -12.59 -26.42
N LEU A 72 16.48 -13.64 -26.33
CA LEU A 72 17.34 -13.91 -25.18
C LEU A 72 18.55 -12.94 -25.10
N LEU A 73 19.12 -12.54 -26.23
CA LEU A 73 20.12 -11.46 -26.29
C LEU A 73 19.48 -10.10 -26.00
N GLU A 74 18.29 -9.82 -26.55
CA GLU A 74 17.51 -8.61 -26.26
C GLU A 74 17.25 -8.46 -24.75
N ALA A 75 16.77 -9.53 -24.10
CA ALA A 75 16.53 -9.57 -22.66
C ALA A 75 17.81 -9.41 -21.82
N LEU A 76 18.94 -9.94 -22.27
CA LEU A 76 20.24 -9.74 -21.61
C LEU A 76 20.76 -8.31 -21.78
N GLN A 77 20.61 -7.71 -22.97
CA GLN A 77 21.08 -6.35 -23.24
C GLN A 77 20.38 -5.31 -22.35
N LEU A 78 19.09 -5.52 -22.05
CA LEU A 78 18.29 -4.69 -21.14
C LEU A 78 18.72 -4.76 -19.66
N SER A 79 19.63 -5.69 -19.29
CA SER A 79 20.15 -5.80 -17.92
C SER A 79 21.39 -4.92 -17.65
N LEU A 80 21.94 -4.28 -18.68
CA LEU A 80 23.12 -3.42 -18.60
C LEU A 80 22.75 -1.93 -18.54
N PRO A 81 23.52 -1.09 -17.83
CA PRO A 81 23.32 0.37 -17.85
C PRO A 81 23.77 0.96 -19.19
N ASP A 82 22.86 1.63 -19.89
CA ASP A 82 23.10 2.28 -21.18
C ASP A 82 23.84 3.62 -21.03
N GLU A 83 25.11 3.64 -21.41
CA GLU A 83 26.03 4.79 -21.30
C GLU A 83 26.36 5.38 -22.69
N ALA A 84 25.38 6.03 -23.35
CA ALA A 84 25.65 6.88 -24.52
C ALA A 84 24.66 8.05 -24.70
N ALA A 85 25.18 9.18 -25.19
CA ALA A 85 24.46 10.45 -25.31
C ALA A 85 23.30 10.46 -26.33
N GLY A 86 22.13 10.96 -25.93
CA GLY A 86 20.99 11.22 -26.84
C GLY A 86 20.04 12.30 -26.32
N ASN A 87 20.11 13.52 -26.85
CA ASN A 87 19.39 14.68 -26.31
C ASN A 87 17.90 14.74 -26.74
N ARG A 88 17.03 13.94 -26.09
CA ARG A 88 15.57 14.06 -26.18
C ARG A 88 14.93 13.97 -24.79
N LYS A 89 14.39 15.10 -24.30
CA LYS A 89 13.60 15.17 -23.05
C LYS A 89 12.20 14.53 -23.24
N LYS A 90 12.14 13.21 -23.34
CA LYS A 90 10.92 12.48 -22.95
C LYS A 90 10.64 12.76 -21.46
N PRO A 91 9.38 12.79 -20.99
CA PRO A 91 9.11 12.73 -19.56
C PRO A 91 9.79 11.46 -19.02
N ARG A 92 10.62 11.60 -17.99
CA ARG A 92 11.27 10.44 -17.37
C ARG A 92 10.22 9.71 -16.54
N ASP A 93 9.74 8.57 -17.05
CA ASP A 93 9.02 7.59 -16.24
C ASP A 93 9.91 7.26 -15.03
N LYS A 94 9.52 7.73 -13.85
CA LYS A 94 10.33 7.67 -12.63
C LYS A 94 10.32 6.24 -12.11
N LYS A 95 11.24 5.42 -12.64
CA LYS A 95 11.59 4.04 -12.25
C LYS A 95 10.64 3.45 -11.21
N LEU A 96 9.64 2.68 -11.65
CA LEU A 96 8.81 1.84 -10.79
C LEU A 96 9.60 0.62 -10.28
N SER A 97 10.81 0.85 -9.77
CA SER A 97 11.70 -0.18 -9.25
C SER A 97 11.20 -0.62 -7.88
N LEU A 98 10.38 -1.66 -7.86
CA LEU A 98 9.91 -2.34 -6.66
C LEU A 98 11.06 -3.12 -6.00
N ASN A 99 11.99 -2.40 -5.40
CA ASN A 99 13.07 -2.89 -4.52
C ASN A 99 13.30 -1.86 -3.39
N PRO A 100 13.80 -2.28 -2.22
CA PRO A 100 13.06 -1.94 -0.99
C PRO A 100 13.60 -0.77 -0.14
N ILE A 101 12.69 -0.21 0.69
CA ILE A 101 12.92 0.59 1.91
C ILE A 101 13.70 1.93 1.72
N TYR A 102 13.29 2.78 0.77
CA TYR A 102 13.66 4.21 0.79
C TYR A 102 12.44 5.13 0.58
N ARG A 103 11.78 5.47 1.70
CA ARG A 103 10.60 6.36 1.84
C ARG A 103 9.33 5.93 1.08
N GLN A 104 8.49 5.12 1.72
CA GLN A 104 7.10 4.89 1.32
C GLN A 104 6.18 6.08 1.68
N VAL A 105 6.51 7.29 1.19
CA VAL A 105 5.74 8.52 1.46
C VAL A 105 4.80 8.82 0.30
N PRO A 106 3.47 8.85 0.50
CA PRO A 106 2.51 9.19 -0.56
C PRO A 106 2.75 10.59 -1.11
N ARG A 107 2.62 10.76 -2.44
CA ARG A 107 2.96 12.02 -3.14
C ARG A 107 2.22 13.25 -2.59
N ILE A 108 0.97 13.10 -2.17
CA ILE A 108 0.19 14.16 -1.52
C ILE A 108 0.78 14.59 -0.17
N VAL A 109 1.34 13.66 0.61
CA VAL A 109 2.00 13.93 1.91
C VAL A 109 3.29 14.70 1.68
N ASP A 110 4.13 14.22 0.76
CA ASP A 110 5.38 14.87 0.33
C ASP A 110 5.15 16.33 -0.12
N LEU A 111 4.22 16.56 -1.06
CA LEU A 111 3.89 17.89 -1.55
C LEU A 111 3.31 18.81 -0.46
N CYS A 112 2.42 18.29 0.39
CA CYS A 112 1.87 19.07 1.50
C CYS A 112 2.96 19.48 2.49
N CYS A 113 3.85 18.57 2.90
CA CYS A 113 4.99 18.88 3.78
C CYS A 113 5.88 19.97 3.17
N GLN A 114 6.32 19.80 1.91
CA GLN A 114 7.19 20.76 1.24
C GLN A 114 6.58 22.16 1.10
N HIS A 115 5.26 22.28 0.89
CA HIS A 115 4.58 23.58 0.85
C HIS A 115 4.41 24.16 2.26
N LEU A 116 4.08 23.34 3.26
CA LEU A 116 3.88 23.79 4.64
C LEU A 116 5.20 24.27 5.25
N GLU A 117 6.30 23.53 5.10
CA GLU A 117 7.64 23.89 5.60
C GLU A 117 8.10 25.26 5.10
N LYS A 118 7.90 25.56 3.80
CA LYS A 118 8.26 26.85 3.19
C LYS A 118 7.49 28.04 3.80
N ASN A 119 6.23 27.82 4.17
CA ASN A 119 5.30 28.86 4.61
C ASN A 119 5.10 28.90 6.14
N VAL A 120 5.71 27.97 6.90
CA VAL A 120 5.38 27.73 8.31
C VAL A 120 5.63 28.94 9.21
N LEU A 121 6.68 29.71 8.92
CA LEU A 121 7.08 30.89 9.70
C LEU A 121 6.28 32.15 9.33
N GLN A 122 5.58 32.15 8.19
CA GLN A 122 4.87 33.33 7.66
C GLN A 122 3.36 33.28 7.91
N THR A 123 2.79 32.09 8.11
CA THR A 123 1.34 31.90 8.31
C THR A 123 1.01 31.63 9.78
N LEU A 124 0.23 32.51 10.42
CA LEU A 124 -0.19 32.34 11.80
C LEU A 124 -1.24 31.22 11.95
N GLY A 125 -1.09 30.35 12.95
CA GLY A 125 -2.13 29.40 13.35
C GLY A 125 -2.37 28.24 12.37
N ILE A 126 -1.36 27.80 11.63
CA ILE A 126 -1.40 26.58 10.81
C ILE A 126 -1.91 25.39 11.63
N PHE A 127 -2.65 24.48 10.98
CA PHE A 127 -3.42 23.39 11.58
C PHE A 127 -4.53 23.78 12.58
N ARG A 128 -4.52 24.97 13.18
CA ARG A 128 -5.56 25.47 14.12
C ARG A 128 -6.65 26.29 13.43
N VAL A 129 -6.29 27.17 12.52
CA VAL A 129 -7.22 28.05 11.77
C VAL A 129 -8.06 27.23 10.78
N GLY A 130 -9.30 27.65 10.56
CA GLY A 130 -10.24 27.01 9.64
C GLY A 130 -9.86 27.18 8.17
N SER A 131 -10.32 26.26 7.33
CA SER A 131 -10.01 26.18 5.90
C SER A 131 -11.27 26.18 5.03
N SER A 132 -11.12 26.45 3.73
CA SER A 132 -12.22 26.41 2.78
C SER A 132 -12.63 24.98 2.47
N LYS A 133 -13.74 24.53 3.06
CA LYS A 133 -14.30 23.18 2.82
C LYS A 133 -14.54 22.87 1.34
N LYS A 134 -14.76 23.87 0.49
CA LYS A 134 -14.89 23.70 -0.98
C LYS A 134 -13.53 23.43 -1.62
N ARG A 135 -12.53 24.30 -1.41
CA ARG A 135 -11.19 24.14 -2.02
C ARG A 135 -10.48 22.88 -1.52
N VAL A 136 -10.63 22.51 -0.24
CA VAL A 136 -10.09 21.25 0.33
C VAL A 136 -10.76 20.00 -0.24
N ARG A 137 -12.01 20.09 -0.71
CA ARG A 137 -12.67 19.00 -1.45
C ARG A 137 -12.12 18.90 -2.86
N GLN A 138 -12.12 20.01 -3.61
CA GLN A 138 -11.58 20.10 -4.96
C GLN A 138 -10.13 19.58 -5.04
N LEU A 139 -9.22 20.10 -4.21
CA LEU A 139 -7.82 19.62 -4.18
C LEU A 139 -7.72 18.11 -3.92
N ARG A 140 -8.58 17.57 -3.05
CA ARG A 140 -8.60 16.11 -2.78
C ARG A 140 -9.12 15.33 -3.98
N GLU A 141 -10.16 15.82 -4.65
CA GLU A 141 -10.74 15.21 -5.86
C GLU A 141 -9.74 15.24 -7.04
N GLU A 142 -8.94 16.30 -7.18
CA GLU A 142 -7.86 16.41 -8.16
C GLU A 142 -6.71 15.41 -7.87
N PHE A 143 -6.29 15.28 -6.59
CA PHE A 143 -5.30 14.28 -6.18
C PHE A 143 -5.82 12.83 -6.30
N ASP A 144 -7.07 12.56 -5.95
CA ASP A 144 -7.68 11.21 -6.06
C ASP A 144 -7.87 10.78 -7.52
N GLN A 145 -7.98 11.74 -8.45
CA GLN A 145 -7.95 11.50 -9.91
C GLN A 145 -6.53 11.31 -10.49
N GLY A 146 -5.49 11.39 -9.65
CA GLY A 146 -4.10 11.22 -10.09
C GLY A 146 -3.54 12.37 -10.92
N TRP A 147 -4.13 13.57 -10.86
CA TRP A 147 -3.60 14.75 -11.54
C TRP A 147 -2.31 15.24 -10.83
N ASP A 148 -1.32 15.74 -11.57
CA ASP A 148 -0.14 16.38 -10.98
C ASP A 148 -0.50 17.80 -10.53
N VAL A 149 -1.16 17.91 -9.37
CA VAL A 149 -1.63 19.17 -8.80
C VAL A 149 -0.43 19.98 -8.27
N PRO A 150 -0.11 21.14 -8.88
CA PRO A 150 0.96 21.98 -8.37
C PRO A 150 0.49 22.69 -7.09
N ILE A 151 1.20 22.51 -5.98
CA ILE A 151 0.94 23.24 -4.73
C ILE A 151 1.84 24.48 -4.67
N ASP A 152 1.50 25.47 -5.48
CA ASP A 152 2.22 26.73 -5.64
C ASP A 152 1.98 27.70 -4.46
N GLN A 153 2.47 28.93 -4.59
CA GLN A 153 2.35 29.97 -3.55
C GLN A 153 0.92 30.57 -3.47
N GLU A 154 0.09 30.36 -4.49
CA GLU A 154 -1.28 30.87 -4.54
C GLU A 154 -2.27 30.00 -3.74
N GLN A 155 -1.95 28.72 -3.51
CA GLN A 155 -2.75 27.84 -2.65
C GLN A 155 -2.71 28.32 -1.19
N CYS A 156 -3.89 28.42 -0.59
CA CYS A 156 -4.02 28.84 0.80
C CYS A 156 -3.42 27.77 1.75
N VAL A 157 -2.38 28.14 2.50
CA VAL A 157 -1.64 27.28 3.43
C VAL A 157 -2.56 26.56 4.43
N HIS A 158 -3.66 27.21 4.89
CA HIS A 158 -4.65 26.58 5.77
C HIS A 158 -5.43 25.44 5.10
N ASP A 159 -5.67 25.52 3.79
CA ASP A 159 -6.33 24.46 3.03
C ASP A 159 -5.38 23.28 2.81
N ILE A 160 -4.09 23.53 2.54
CA ILE A 160 -3.07 22.48 2.44
C ILE A 160 -2.88 21.78 3.81
N ALA A 161 -2.84 22.54 4.89
CA ALA A 161 -2.82 22.01 6.26
C ALA A 161 -4.08 21.19 6.60
N ALA A 162 -5.24 21.53 6.03
CA ALA A 162 -6.48 20.78 6.20
C ALA A 162 -6.57 19.54 5.29
N LEU A 163 -6.00 19.60 4.08
CA LEU A 163 -5.87 18.48 3.15
C LEU A 163 -4.94 17.41 3.73
N PHE A 164 -3.79 17.81 4.28
CA PHE A 164 -2.86 16.93 4.99
C PHE A 164 -3.54 16.21 6.17
N LYS A 165 -4.22 16.96 7.05
CA LYS A 165 -5.03 16.38 8.15
C LYS A 165 -6.18 15.49 7.65
N LYS A 166 -6.78 15.81 6.49
CA LYS A 166 -7.81 14.98 5.86
C LYS A 166 -7.21 13.66 5.39
N PHE A 167 -6.07 13.68 4.68
CA PHE A 167 -5.38 12.47 4.22
C PHE A 167 -5.11 11.50 5.37
N LEU A 168 -4.44 11.97 6.44
CA LEU A 168 -4.06 11.13 7.59
C LEU A 168 -5.25 10.55 8.39
N ARG A 169 -6.38 11.26 8.45
CA ARG A 169 -7.58 10.81 9.17
C ARG A 169 -8.46 9.89 8.32
N ASP A 170 -8.50 10.11 7.01
CA ASP A 170 -9.35 9.37 6.07
C ASP A 170 -8.67 8.07 5.58
N MET A 171 -7.53 7.67 6.18
CA MET A 171 -6.87 6.38 5.92
C MET A 171 -7.69 5.21 6.50
N PRO A 172 -7.67 4.01 5.86
CA PRO A 172 -8.44 2.86 6.33
C PRO A 172 -7.95 2.32 7.68
N ASP A 173 -6.65 2.43 7.97
CA ASP A 173 -6.08 2.26 9.31
C ASP A 173 -5.32 3.54 9.70
N PRO A 174 -5.40 4.02 10.96
CA PRO A 174 -4.68 5.21 11.39
C PRO A 174 -3.16 4.99 11.40
N LEU A 175 -2.39 6.07 11.28
CA LEU A 175 -0.92 6.04 11.12
C LEU A 175 -0.15 5.26 12.21
N LEU A 176 -0.69 5.14 13.42
CA LEU A 176 -0.08 4.40 14.54
C LEU A 176 -0.62 2.96 14.68
N THR A 177 -1.43 2.50 13.73
CA THR A 177 -2.24 1.28 13.71
C THR A 177 -3.31 1.19 14.81
N ARG A 178 -4.37 0.40 14.58
CA ARG A 178 -5.31 0.03 15.65
C ARG A 178 -4.71 -0.93 16.68
N GLU A 179 -3.80 -1.79 16.26
CA GLU A 179 -3.25 -2.87 17.10
C GLU A 179 -2.33 -2.33 18.21
N LEU A 180 -1.47 -1.35 17.88
CA LEU A 180 -0.57 -0.72 18.84
C LEU A 180 -1.21 0.41 19.65
N TYR A 181 -2.43 0.84 19.33
CA TYR A 181 -3.08 2.01 19.96
C TYR A 181 -3.06 1.96 21.49
N THR A 182 -3.51 0.86 22.09
CA THR A 182 -3.53 0.70 23.56
C THR A 182 -2.13 0.76 24.17
N ALA A 183 -1.12 0.24 23.47
CA ALA A 183 0.27 0.27 23.94
C ALA A 183 0.83 1.71 23.91
N PHE A 184 0.55 2.48 22.86
CA PHE A 184 0.88 3.92 22.81
C PHE A 184 0.20 4.71 23.93
N ILE A 185 -1.08 4.48 24.22
CA ILE A 185 -1.76 5.14 25.35
C ILE A 185 -1.12 4.77 26.69
N HIS A 186 -0.76 3.50 26.90
CA HIS A 186 -0.13 3.05 28.15
C HIS A 186 1.27 3.66 28.39
N THR A 187 1.98 4.18 27.38
CA THR A 187 3.26 4.88 27.62
C THR A 187 3.07 6.18 28.40
N MET A 188 1.85 6.73 28.49
CA MET A 188 1.55 7.91 29.31
C MET A 188 1.60 7.64 30.83
N LEU A 189 1.65 6.36 31.24
CA LEU A 189 1.72 5.93 32.64
C LEU A 189 3.15 5.61 33.11
N LEU A 190 4.15 5.84 32.26
CA LEU A 190 5.56 5.50 32.51
C LEU A 190 6.40 6.75 32.83
N ASP A 191 7.42 6.58 33.66
CA ASP A 191 8.47 7.58 33.86
C ASP A 191 9.17 7.92 32.54
N TYR A 192 9.62 9.17 32.38
CA TYR A 192 10.17 9.72 31.13
C TYR A 192 11.16 8.80 30.39
N SER A 193 12.12 8.20 31.11
CA SER A 193 13.12 7.28 30.52
C SER A 193 12.49 5.99 29.96
N ALA A 194 11.53 5.41 30.69
CA ALA A 194 10.79 4.23 30.28
C ALA A 194 9.79 4.56 29.15
N GLN A 195 9.12 5.72 29.22
CA GLN A 195 8.24 6.24 28.18
C GLN A 195 8.99 6.41 26.85
N GLN A 196 10.15 7.08 26.84
CA GLN A 196 10.95 7.26 25.63
C GLN A 196 11.37 5.91 25.03
N SER A 197 11.84 4.98 25.89
CA SER A 197 12.25 3.63 25.46
C SER A 197 11.08 2.84 24.88
N ALA A 198 9.90 2.89 25.50
CA ALA A 198 8.69 2.23 25.01
C ALA A 198 8.20 2.81 23.69
N ILE A 199 8.19 4.14 23.52
CA ILE A 199 7.79 4.80 22.28
C ILE A 199 8.75 4.43 21.13
N GLN A 200 10.06 4.38 21.38
CA GLN A 200 11.04 3.93 20.38
C GLN A 200 10.77 2.49 19.92
N LEU A 201 10.48 1.57 20.85
CA LEU A 201 10.13 0.19 20.52
C LEU A 201 8.81 0.09 19.76
N LEU A 202 7.78 0.87 20.13
CA LEU A 202 6.49 0.86 19.43
C LEU A 202 6.59 1.41 18.00
N VAL A 203 7.42 2.44 17.76
CA VAL A 203 7.68 2.95 16.40
C VAL A 203 8.40 1.90 15.54
N LEU A 204 9.27 1.08 16.12
CA LEU A 204 9.94 -0.04 15.43
C LEU A 204 9.01 -1.25 15.17
N LEU A 205 7.79 -1.26 15.73
CA LEU A 205 6.76 -2.28 15.50
C LEU A 205 5.68 -1.82 14.51
N LEU A 206 5.76 -0.59 13.99
CA LEU A 206 4.87 -0.12 12.92
C LEU A 206 5.20 -0.81 11.58
N PRO A 207 4.21 -0.95 10.67
CA PRO A 207 4.46 -1.38 9.30
C PRO A 207 5.47 -0.46 8.57
N PRO A 208 6.33 -1.02 7.68
CA PRO A 208 7.37 -0.29 6.95
C PRO A 208 6.84 0.54 5.78
#